data_AF-X1BBH3-F1
#
_entry.id   AF-X1BBH3-F1
#
_cell.length_a   1.000
_cell.length_b   1.000
_cell.length_c   1.000
_cell.angle_alpha   90.00
_cell.angle_beta   90.00
_cell.angle_gamma   90.00
#
_symmetry.space_group_name_H-M   'P 1'
#
loop_
_entity.id
_entity.type
_entity.pdbx_description
1 polymer ?
#
loop_
_entity_poly.entity_id
_entity_poly.type
_entity_poly.pdbx_seq_one_letter_code
_entity_poly.pdbx_strand_id
1 'polypeptide(L)'
;MKPISFEKLRQITEDVGELSGWDFSQMRTECAPLPWNYPDVVRQFLTQSHNVLDIGTGGGEIFLGLSPHFQEGTGIDINPRMVETAQQNRIAETVTNV
;
A
#
# COMPACT_ATOMS: atom_id res chain seq x y z
N MET A 1 8.92 -29.32 -13.48
CA MET A 1 9.44 -27.95 -13.26
C MET A 1 10.95 -28.06 -13.05
N LYS A 2 11.79 -27.31 -13.78
CA LYS A 2 13.25 -27.35 -13.55
C LYS A 2 13.58 -26.61 -12.24
N PRO A 3 14.53 -27.10 -11.42
CA PRO A 3 14.97 -26.37 -10.24
C PRO A 3 15.60 -25.02 -10.63
N ILE A 4 15.26 -23.96 -9.91
CA ILE A 4 15.89 -22.65 -10.06
C ILE A 4 17.20 -22.67 -9.27
N SER A 5 18.31 -22.22 -9.87
CA SER A 5 19.59 -22.11 -9.16
C SER A 5 19.59 -20.96 -8.16
N PHE A 6 20.41 -21.06 -7.12
CA PHE A 6 20.61 -19.96 -6.16
C PHE A 6 20.98 -18.65 -6.84
N GLU A 7 21.88 -18.70 -7.83
CA GLU A 7 22.29 -17.51 -8.58
C GLU A 7 21.13 -16.87 -9.34
N LYS A 8 20.23 -17.70 -9.90
CA LYS A 8 19.05 -17.17 -10.57
C LYS A 8 18.06 -16.53 -9.59
N LEU A 9 17.94 -17.06 -8.37
CA LEU A 9 17.14 -16.45 -7.31
C LEU A 9 17.73 -15.11 -6.87
N ARG A 10 19.05 -15.03 -6.68
CA ARG A 10 19.76 -13.78 -6.34
C ARG A 10 19.49 -12.69 -7.36
N GLN A 11 19.64 -13.01 -8.65
CA GLN A 11 19.37 -12.06 -9.73
C GLN A 11 17.92 -11.55 -9.72
N ILE A 12 16.94 -12.43 -9.47
CA ILE A 12 15.52 -12.01 -9.40
C ILE A 12 15.31 -11.01 -8.26
N THR A 13 15.91 -11.25 -7.09
CA THR A 13 15.79 -10.31 -5.96
C THR A 13 16.44 -8.97 -6.27
N GLU A 14 17.61 -8.97 -6.93
CA GLU A 14 18.29 -7.73 -7.35
C GLU A 14 17.49 -6.97 -8.42
N ASP A 15 16.88 -7.67 -9.37
CA ASP A 15 16.04 -7.07 -10.42
C ASP A 15 14.75 -6.44 -9.86
N VAL A 16 14.14 -7.04 -8.83
CA VAL A 16 12.92 -6.54 -8.18
C VAL A 16 13.21 -5.35 -7.27
N GLY A 17 14.40 -5.31 -6.65
CA GLY A 17 14.83 -4.23 -5.78
C GLY A 17 14.20 -4.25 -4.38
N GLU A 18 14.38 -3.15 -3.65
CA GLU A 18 13.74 -2.98 -2.34
C GLU A 18 12.25 -2.66 -2.50
N LEU A 19 11.46 -3.11 -1.53
CA LEU A 19 10.03 -2.82 -1.49
C LEU A 19 9.81 -1.33 -1.20
N SER A 20 9.16 -0.62 -2.12
CA SER A 20 8.75 0.77 -1.95
C SER A 20 7.23 0.82 -1.93
N GLY A 21 6.66 0.82 -0.73
CA GLY A 21 5.21 0.88 -0.57
C GLY A 21 4.45 -0.24 -1.29
N TRP A 22 3.33 0.10 -1.94
CA TRP A 22 2.51 -0.81 -2.76
C TRP A 22 2.87 -0.80 -4.27
N ASP A 23 4.07 -0.36 -4.67
CA ASP A 23 4.51 -0.42 -6.06
C ASP A 23 5.11 -1.81 -6.42
N PHE A 24 4.35 -2.59 -7.20
CA PHE A 24 4.78 -3.89 -7.73
C PHE A 24 5.18 -3.84 -9.21
N SER A 25 5.41 -2.65 -9.79
CA SER A 25 5.75 -2.48 -11.20
C SER A 25 7.00 -3.25 -11.64
N GLN A 26 7.94 -3.46 -10.72
CA GLN A 26 9.17 -4.23 -10.96
C GLN A 26 8.95 -5.75 -10.90
N MET A 27 7.81 -6.19 -10.36
CA MET A 27 7.48 -7.60 -10.28
C MET A 27 6.82 -8.06 -11.58
N ARG A 28 7.23 -9.23 -12.07
CA ARG A 28 6.55 -9.92 -13.18
C ARG A 28 5.25 -10.52 -12.66
N THR A 29 4.20 -9.72 -12.61
CA THR A 29 2.87 -10.13 -12.17
C THR A 29 1.93 -10.25 -13.35
N GLU A 30 1.16 -11.34 -13.39
CA GLU A 30 -0.04 -11.45 -14.21
C GLU A 30 -1.22 -11.48 -13.23
N CYS A 31 -2.08 -10.47 -13.31
CA CYS A 31 -3.30 -10.42 -12.51
C CYS A 31 -4.49 -10.55 -13.46
N ALA A 32 -5.38 -11.50 -13.17
CA ALA A 32 -6.67 -11.52 -13.84
C ALA A 32 -7.40 -10.21 -13.54
N PRO A 33 -8.15 -9.63 -14.50
CA PRO A 33 -8.91 -8.41 -14.24
C PRO A 33 -9.86 -8.65 -13.07
N LEU A 34 -9.75 -7.82 -12.04
CA LEU A 34 -10.67 -7.84 -10.92
C LEU A 34 -11.96 -7.09 -11.33
N PRO A 35 -13.15 -7.61 -10.98
CA PRO A 35 -14.41 -6.94 -11.31
C PRO A 35 -14.70 -5.71 -10.43
N TRP A 36 -13.76 -5.33 -9.56
CA TRP A 36 -13.89 -4.26 -8.59
C TRP A 36 -12.55 -3.57 -8.36
N ASN A 37 -12.61 -2.33 -7.87
CA ASN A 37 -11.47 -1.53 -7.44
C ASN A 37 -11.59 -1.26 -5.93
N TYR A 38 -10.54 -1.55 -5.16
CA TYR A 38 -10.58 -1.48 -3.69
C TYR A 38 -11.00 -0.09 -3.17
N PRO A 39 -10.34 1.03 -3.56
CA PRO A 39 -10.77 2.38 -3.19
C PRO A 39 -12.27 2.65 -3.47
N ASP A 40 -12.78 2.23 -4.62
CA ASP A 40 -14.17 2.47 -5.01
C ASP A 40 -15.17 1.71 -4.14
N VAL A 41 -14.81 0.50 -3.71
CA VAL A 41 -15.63 -0.28 -2.78
C VAL A 41 -15.61 0.36 -1.39
N VAL A 42 -14.45 0.69 -0.86
CA VAL A 42 -14.31 1.23 0.50
C VAL A 42 -15.03 2.57 0.66
N ARG A 43 -14.94 3.46 -0.34
CA ARG A 43 -15.64 4.76 -0.33
C ARG A 43 -17.14 4.66 -0.10
N GLN A 44 -17.79 3.56 -0.52
CA GLN A 44 -19.23 3.35 -0.32
C GLN A 44 -19.61 3.14 1.15
N PHE A 45 -18.64 2.80 2.00
CA PHE A 45 -18.83 2.55 3.43
C PHE A 45 -18.27 3.66 4.33
N LEU A 46 -17.61 4.66 3.75
CA LEU A 46 -17.01 5.77 4.49
C LEU A 46 -17.98 6.95 4.62
N THR A 47 -17.94 7.61 5.78
CA THR A 47 -18.64 8.86 6.05
C THR A 47 -17.73 9.78 6.84
N GLN A 48 -17.94 11.10 6.71
CA GLN A 48 -17.13 12.12 7.39
C GLN A 48 -17.21 12.10 8.93
N SER A 49 -18.01 11.21 9.53
CA SER A 49 -18.09 10.99 10.98
C SER A 49 -17.38 9.72 11.44
N HIS A 50 -16.77 8.95 10.54
CA HIS A 50 -16.09 7.70 10.90
C HIS A 50 -14.67 7.96 11.40
N ASN A 51 -14.27 7.17 12.41
CA ASN A 51 -12.89 6.94 12.76
C ASN A 51 -12.45 5.61 12.13
N VAL A 52 -11.37 5.62 11.35
CA VAL A 52 -10.96 4.49 10.51
C VAL A 52 -9.63 3.92 10.98
N LEU A 53 -9.55 2.60 11.11
CA LEU A 53 -8.31 1.87 11.33
C LEU A 53 -7.96 1.11 10.04
N ASP A 54 -6.79 1.40 9.49
CA ASP A 54 -6.25 0.67 8.34
C ASP A 54 -5.09 -0.24 8.80
N ILE A 55 -5.27 -1.55 8.62
CA ILE A 55 -4.33 -2.57 9.12
C ILE A 55 -3.52 -3.10 7.94
N GLY A 56 -2.20 -2.95 8.01
CA GLY A 56 -1.32 -3.24 6.88
C GLY A 56 -1.34 -2.10 5.87
N THR A 57 -1.23 -0.86 6.37
CA THR A 57 -1.35 0.35 5.55
C THR A 57 -0.25 0.48 4.49
N GLY A 58 0.85 -0.27 4.62
CA GLY A 58 2.00 -0.17 3.73
C GLY A 58 2.55 1.25 3.73
N GLY A 59 2.79 1.81 2.53
CA GLY A 59 3.18 3.21 2.37
C GLY A 59 2.02 4.20 2.51
N GLY A 60 0.82 3.77 2.90
CA GLY A 60 -0.35 4.62 3.11
C GLY A 60 -0.98 5.15 1.82
N GLU A 61 -0.52 4.78 0.63
CA GLU A 61 -0.87 5.40 -0.65
C GLU A 61 -2.39 5.34 -0.94
N ILE A 62 -3.01 4.23 -0.57
CA ILE A 62 -4.46 4.08 -0.70
C ILE A 62 -5.18 4.78 0.45
N PHE A 63 -4.72 4.60 1.68
CA PHE A 63 -5.41 5.07 2.88
C PHE A 63 -5.43 6.60 2.98
N LEU A 64 -4.31 7.25 2.66
CA LEU A 64 -4.19 8.71 2.60
C LEU A 64 -5.13 9.30 1.55
N GLY A 65 -5.25 8.65 0.39
CA GLY A 65 -6.22 9.01 -0.65
C GLY A 65 -7.69 8.85 -0.24
N LEU A 66 -7.98 8.13 0.85
CA LEU A 66 -9.32 7.99 1.43
C LEU A 66 -9.60 9.04 2.52
N SER A 67 -8.60 9.80 2.96
CA SER A 67 -8.72 10.79 4.05
C SER A 67 -9.83 11.83 3.90
N PRO A 68 -10.24 12.28 2.69
CA PRO A 68 -11.37 13.20 2.56
C PRO A 68 -12.73 12.59 2.92
N HIS A 69 -12.81 11.27 3.06
CA HIS A 69 -14.05 10.52 3.24
C HIS A 69 -14.31 10.08 4.69
N PHE A 70 -13.42 10.40 5.64
CA PHE A 70 -13.59 10.07 7.06
C PHE A 70 -13.13 11.21 7.99
N GLN A 71 -13.50 11.12 9.28
CA GLN A 71 -13.16 12.14 10.27
C GLN A 71 -11.69 12.05 10.68
N GLU A 72 -11.28 10.88 11.16
CA GLU A 72 -9.95 10.62 11.70
C GLU A 72 -9.51 9.21 11.30
N GLY A 73 -8.24 9.02 10.97
CA GLY A 73 -7.69 7.76 10.52
C GLY A 73 -6.44 7.37 11.29
N THR A 74 -6.26 6.07 11.53
CA THR A 74 -5.00 5.50 12.02
C THR A 74 -4.59 4.37 11.09
N GLY A 75 -3.45 4.53 10.42
CA GLY A 75 -2.82 3.47 9.64
C GLY A 75 -1.75 2.75 10.46
N ILE A 76 -1.76 1.42 10.47
CA ILE A 76 -0.73 0.61 11.15
C ILE A 76 -0.06 -0.34 10.17
N ASP A 77 1.25 -0.53 10.34
CA ASP A 77 2.01 -1.56 9.66
C ASP A 77 3.04 -2.17 10.62
N ILE A 78 3.33 -3.45 10.44
CA ILE A 78 4.33 -4.15 11.25
C ILE A 78 5.76 -3.79 10.83
N ASN A 79 5.96 -3.38 9.57
CA ASN A 79 7.27 -3.02 9.05
C ASN A 79 7.55 -1.52 9.32
N PRO A 80 8.57 -1.17 10.12
CA PRO A 80 8.88 0.22 10.42
C PRO A 80 9.16 1.08 9.17
N ARG A 81 9.76 0.49 8.12
CA ARG A 81 10.00 1.21 6.86
C ARG A 81 8.71 1.59 6.14
N MET A 82 7.65 0.81 6.30
CA MET A 82 6.33 1.13 5.74
C MET A 82 5.72 2.31 6.49
N VAL A 83 5.82 2.32 7.82
CA VAL A 83 5.40 3.46 8.63
C VAL A 83 6.17 4.74 8.27
N GLU A 84 7.49 4.65 8.09
CA GLU A 84 8.32 5.78 7.64
C GLU A 84 7.88 6.28 6.26
N THR A 85 7.65 5.37 5.31
CA THR A 85 7.16 5.70 3.96
C THR A 85 5.77 6.36 4.02
N ALA A 86 4.86 5.83 4.82
CA ALA A 86 3.52 6.40 5.00
C ALA A 86 3.56 7.81 5.61
N GLN A 87 4.46 8.06 6.54
CA GLN A 87 4.65 9.40 7.10
C GLN A 87 5.17 10.39 6.05
N GLN A 88 6.09 9.97 5.18
CA GLN A 88 6.59 10.79 4.08
C GLN A 88 5.48 11.11 3.07
N ASN A 89 4.70 10.10 2.67
CA ASN A 89 3.57 10.26 1.75
C ASN A 89 2.49 11.17 2.35
N ARG A 90 2.17 11.02 3.64
CA ARG A 90 1.21 11.89 4.34
C ARG A 90 1.62 13.37 4.27
N ILE A 91 2.91 13.65 4.49
CA ILE A 91 3.45 15.01 4.40
C ILE A 91 3.37 15.52 2.96
N ALA A 92 3.76 14.70 1.98
CA ALA A 92 3.71 15.06 0.57
C ALA A 92 2.27 15.37 0.10
N GLU A 93 1.28 14.65 0.61
CA GLU A 93 -0.14 14.84 0.28
C GLU A 93 -0.85 15.87 1.18
N THR A 94 -0.15 16.44 2.17
CA THR A 94 -0.72 17.42 3.13
C THR A 94 -1.97 16.91 3.85
N VAL A 95 -2.02 15.61 4.16
CA VAL A 95 -3.13 15.01 4.91
C VAL A 95 -2.97 15.30 6.39
N THR A 96 -4.02 15.82 7.04
CA THR A 96 -3.96 16.33 8.43
C THR A 96 -4.80 15.53 9.43
N ASN A 97 -5.69 14.66 8.96
CA ASN A 97 -6.61 13.86 9.77
C ASN A 97 -6.21 12.37 9.85
N VAL A 98 -4.93 12.06 9.61
CA VAL A 98 -4.33 10.71 9.62
C VAL A 98 -2.94 10.73 10.26
#